data_AF-W1YHM7-F1
#
_entry.id   AF-W1YHM7-F1
#
_cell.length_a   1.000
_cell.length_b   1.000
_cell.length_c   1.000
_cell.angle_alpha   90.00
_cell.angle_beta   90.00
_cell.angle_gamma   90.00
#
_symmetry.space_group_name_H-M   'P 1'
#
loop_
_entity.id
_entity.type
_entity.pdbx_description
1 polymer ?
#
loop_
_entity_poly.entity_id
_entity_poly.type
_entity_poly.pdbx_seq_one_letter_code
_entity_poly.pdbx_strand_id
1 'polypeptide(L)' 'VKVDRVGDAAKIGAGATRMTTNPRELLIARSAADVIVNSGYFKEGFSMQTGTGGASLAVTRFLEDKMRSRDIRADFA' A
#
# COMPACT_ATOMS: atom_id res chain seq x y z
N VAL A 1 22.21 18.24 -21.95
CA VAL A 1 22.08 19.68 -21.67
C VAL A 1 22.26 19.86 -20.16
N LYS A 2 23.08 20.82 -19.72
CA LYS A 2 23.32 21.10 -18.29
C LYS A 2 22.31 22.15 -17.82
N VAL A 3 21.63 21.89 -16.71
CA VAL A 3 20.63 22.80 -16.11
C VAL A 3 20.88 22.94 -14.62
N ASP A 4 20.51 24.08 -14.05
CA ASP A 4 20.84 24.41 -12.65
C ASP A 4 20.05 23.57 -11.64
N ARG A 5 18.77 23.28 -11.92
CA ARG A 5 17.91 22.45 -11.08
C ARG A 5 16.91 21.67 -11.96
N VAL A 6 16.80 20.36 -11.71
CA VAL A 6 15.80 19.49 -12.36
C VAL A 6 14.49 19.36 -11.56
N GLY A 7 14.44 19.94 -10.35
CA GLY A 7 13.28 19.87 -9.46
C GLY A 7 13.49 20.58 -8.12
N ASP A 8 12.59 20.30 -7.18
CA ASP A 8 12.62 20.88 -5.84
C ASP A 8 13.06 19.86 -4.78
N ALA A 9 14.32 19.96 -4.35
CA ALA A 9 14.91 19.05 -3.36
C ALA A 9 14.13 19.02 -2.04
N ALA A 10 13.52 20.16 -1.64
CA ALA A 10 12.73 20.24 -0.43
C ALA A 10 11.41 19.46 -0.51
N LYS A 11 10.90 19.18 -1.72
CA LYS A 11 9.63 18.48 -1.95
C LYS A 11 9.80 17.00 -2.28
N ILE A 12 10.92 16.61 -2.88
CA ILE A 12 11.19 15.21 -3.27
C ILE A 12 11.65 14.37 -2.05
N GLY A 13 12.29 15.00 -1.06
CA GLY A 13 12.72 14.35 0.18
C GLY A 13 11.70 14.37 1.32
N ALA A 14 10.43 14.74 1.05
CA ALA A 14 9.42 15.01 2.07
C ALA A 14 8.82 13.72 2.70
N GLY A 15 9.65 12.83 3.22
CA GLY A 15 9.26 11.67 4.04
C GLY A 15 8.26 10.71 3.39
N ALA A 16 7.78 9.73 4.16
CA ALA A 16 6.72 8.84 3.70
C ALA A 16 5.34 9.51 3.84
N THR A 17 4.45 9.29 2.87
CA THR A 17 3.04 9.68 2.96
C THR A 17 2.41 9.02 4.19
N ARG A 18 1.74 9.82 5.03
CA ARG A 18 1.04 9.31 6.22
C ARG A 18 -0.16 8.45 5.81
N MET A 19 -0.43 7.40 6.59
CA MET A 19 -1.67 6.64 6.48
C MET A 19 -2.88 7.54 6.76
N THR A 20 -3.98 7.28 6.07
CA THR A 20 -5.24 7.99 6.30
C THR A 20 -5.82 7.67 7.68
N THR A 21 -6.46 8.67 8.29
CA THR A 21 -7.27 8.53 9.51
C THR A 21 -8.77 8.66 9.22
N ASN A 22 -9.16 8.89 7.95
CA ASN A 22 -10.55 9.03 7.56
C ASN A 22 -11.28 7.68 7.72
N PRO A 23 -12.31 7.58 8.58
CA PRO A 23 -13.00 6.31 8.83
C PRO A 23 -13.65 5.72 7.56
N ARG A 24 -14.07 6.56 6.61
CA ARG A 24 -14.61 6.10 5.32
C ARG A 24 -13.55 5.39 4.48
N GLU A 25 -12.35 5.96 4.41
CA GLU A 25 -11.25 5.36 3.63
C GLU A 25 -10.74 4.09 4.29
N LEU A 26 -10.70 4.05 5.62
CA LEU A 26 -10.35 2.84 6.37
C LEU A 26 -11.38 1.73 6.17
N LEU A 27 -12.67 2.05 6.08
CA LEU A 27 -13.71 1.08 5.75
C LEU A 27 -13.50 0.51 4.34
N ILE A 28 -13.27 1.36 3.34
CA ILE A 28 -12.99 0.94 1.96
C ILE A 28 -11.73 0.06 1.91
N ALA A 29 -10.66 0.48 2.58
CA ALA A 29 -9.40 -0.27 2.64
C ALA A 29 -9.58 -1.67 3.26
N ARG A 30 -10.36 -1.77 4.34
CA ARG A 30 -10.70 -3.06 4.96
C ARG A 30 -11.46 -3.96 3.99
N SER A 31 -12.50 -3.43 3.35
CA SER A 31 -13.29 -4.19 2.37
C SER A 31 -12.43 -4.64 1.18
N ALA A 32 -11.53 -3.79 0.68
CA ALA A 32 -10.61 -4.15 -0.40
C ALA A 32 -9.64 -5.27 0.02
N ALA A 33 -9.11 -5.22 1.24
CA ALA A 33 -8.28 -6.29 1.77
C ALA A 33 -9.05 -7.62 1.86
N ASP A 34 -10.31 -7.59 2.31
CA ASP A 34 -11.15 -8.79 2.36
C ASP A 34 -11.40 -9.38 0.96
N VAL A 35 -11.59 -8.53 -0.06
CA VAL A 35 -11.69 -9.00 -1.46
C VAL A 35 -10.39 -9.67 -1.91
N ILE A 36 -9.24 -9.05 -1.67
CA ILE A 36 -7.92 -9.62 -2.04
C ILE A 36 -7.72 -10.98 -1.36
N VAL A 37 -7.99 -11.06 -0.06
CA VAL A 37 -7.83 -12.29 0.76
C VAL A 37 -8.70 -13.45 0.26
N ASN A 38 -9.87 -13.15 -0.32
CA ASN A 38 -10.83 -14.14 -0.82
C ASN A 38 -10.80 -14.29 -2.35
N SER A 39 -9.88 -13.62 -3.04
CA SER A 39 -9.79 -13.62 -4.51
C SER A 39 -9.31 -14.94 -5.13
N GLY A 40 -8.75 -15.85 -4.33
CA GLY A 40 -8.01 -17.03 -4.81
C GLY A 40 -6.54 -16.76 -5.16
N TYR A 41 -6.10 -15.49 -5.17
CA TYR A 41 -4.70 -15.10 -5.44
C TYR A 41 -3.88 -14.80 -4.19
N PHE A 42 -4.51 -14.66 -3.02
CA PHE A 42 -3.82 -14.39 -1.75
C PHE A 42 -3.26 -15.68 -1.14
N LYS A 43 -2.12 -16.09 -1.67
CA LYS A 43 -1.35 -17.30 -1.33
C LYS A 43 0.14 -16.97 -1.30
N GLU A 44 0.98 -17.88 -0.81
CA GLU A 44 2.43 -17.69 -0.78
C GLU A 44 2.99 -17.27 -2.15
N GLY A 45 3.85 -16.26 -2.14
CA GLY A 45 4.51 -15.74 -3.34
C GLY A 45 3.61 -14.90 -4.26
N PHE A 46 2.50 -14.36 -3.75
CA PHE A 46 1.68 -13.44 -4.53
C PHE A 46 2.37 -12.09 -4.74
N SER A 47 2.02 -11.38 -5.81
CA SER A 47 2.54 -10.04 -6.12
C SER A 47 1.42 -9.01 -6.02
N MET A 48 1.76 -7.78 -5.62
CA MET A 48 0.79 -6.71 -5.50
C MET A 48 1.41 -5.32 -5.63
N GLN A 49 0.66 -4.39 -6.23
CA GLN A 49 0.98 -2.97 -6.25
C GLN A 49 -0.16 -2.18 -5.58
N THR A 50 0.18 -1.28 -4.68
CA THR A 50 -0.79 -0.39 -4.00
C THR A 50 -0.66 1.06 -4.43
N GLY A 51 -1.65 1.87 -4.09
CA GLY A 51 -1.60 3.31 -4.33
C GLY A 51 -0.71 4.03 -3.32
N THR A 52 -0.39 5.29 -3.62
CA THR A 52 0.51 6.14 -2.83
C THR A 52 -0.19 6.93 -1.72
N GLY A 53 -1.53 6.81 -1.57
CA GLY A 53 -2.29 7.51 -0.53
C GLY A 53 -3.72 7.00 -0.33
N GLY A 54 -4.41 7.53 0.68
CA GLY A 54 -5.80 7.22 0.98
C GLY A 54 -6.07 5.73 1.23
N ALA A 55 -7.25 5.25 0.82
CA ALA A 55 -7.65 3.86 1.00
C ALA A 55 -6.72 2.86 0.26
N SER A 56 -6.17 3.24 -0.90
CA SER A 56 -5.33 2.36 -1.71
C SER A 56 -3.93 2.17 -1.13
N LEU A 57 -3.44 3.11 -0.31
CA LEU A 57 -2.26 2.89 0.55
C LEU A 57 -2.66 2.13 1.83
N ALA A 58 -3.77 2.53 2.46
CA ALA A 58 -4.21 1.98 3.75
C ALA A 58 -4.59 0.49 3.71
N VAL A 59 -4.89 -0.07 2.53
CA VAL A 59 -5.15 -1.51 2.35
C VAL A 59 -3.97 -2.37 2.84
N THR A 60 -2.73 -1.87 2.69
CA THR A 60 -1.51 -2.58 3.12
C THR A 60 -1.53 -2.93 4.59
N ARG A 61 -2.08 -2.06 5.45
CA ARG A 61 -2.22 -2.29 6.89
C ARG A 61 -3.06 -3.52 7.20
N PHE A 62 -4.16 -3.70 6.47
CA PHE A 62 -5.06 -4.83 6.68
C PHE A 62 -4.50 -6.11 6.06
N LEU A 63 -3.79 -6.01 4.94
CA LEU A 63 -3.12 -7.15 4.33
C LEU A 63 -1.96 -7.65 5.18
N GLU A 64 -1.19 -6.77 5.82
CA GLU A 64 -0.10 -7.14 6.73
C GLU A 64 -0.58 -8.09 7.84
N ASP A 65 -1.66 -7.71 8.54
CA ASP A 65 -2.25 -8.54 9.60
C ASP A 65 -2.66 -9.93 9.06
N LYS A 66 -3.25 -9.97 7.85
CA LYS A 66 -3.70 -11.22 7.21
C LYS A 66 -2.53 -12.08 6.76
N MET A 67 -1.48 -11.48 6.19
CA MET A 67 -0.25 -12.15 5.78
C MET A 67 0.42 -12.80 6.98
N ARG A 68 0.60 -12.05 8.07
CA ARG A 68 1.16 -12.55 9.34
C ARG A 68 0.32 -13.69 9.92
N SER A 69 -1.01 -13.58 9.88
CA SER A 69 -1.90 -14.63 10.42
C SER A 69 -1.86 -15.96 9.66
N ARG A 70 -1.46 -15.94 8.38
CA ARG A 70 -1.38 -17.11 7.49
C ARG A 70 0.05 -17.57 7.23
N ASP A 71 1.03 -16.87 7.81
CA ASP A 71 2.46 -17.03 7.52
C ASP A 71 2.76 -17.04 6.01
N ILE A 72 2.15 -16.11 5.27
CA ILE A 72 2.41 -15.95 3.84
C ILE A 72 3.20 -14.68 3.55
N ARG A 73 4.06 -14.74 2.54
CA ARG A 73 4.87 -13.62 2.06
C ARG A 73 4.52 -13.29 0.62
N ALA A 74 4.48 -12.00 0.33
CA ALA A 74 4.44 -11.53 -1.03
C ALA A 74 5.82 -11.76 -1.66
N ASP A 75 5.84 -12.01 -2.97
CA ASP A 75 7.07 -11.98 -3.76
C ASP A 75 7.32 -10.53 -4.22
N PHE A 76 7.55 -10.30 -5.51
CA PHE A 76 7.77 -8.95 -6.03
C PHE A 76 6.54 -8.03 -5.90
N ALA A 77 6.80 -6.76 -5.66
CA ALA A 77 5.84 -5.66 -5.64
C ALA A 77 6.19 -4.63 -6.73
#